data_AF-A0A7J3VMW0-F1
#
_entry.id   AF-A0A7J3VMW0-F1
#
_cell.length_a   1.000
_cell.length_b   1.000
_cell.length_c   1.000
_cell.angle_alpha   90.00
_cell.angle_beta   90.00
_cell.angle_gamma   90.00
#
_symmetry.space_group_name_H-M   'P 1'
#
loop_
_entity.id
_entity.type
_entity.pdbx_description
1 polymer ?
#
loop_
_entity_poly.entity_id
_entity_poly.type
_entity_poly.pdbx_seq_one_letter_code
_entity_poly.pdbx_strand_id
1 'polypeptide(L)'
;MRIWKCMLICSLLYLLTLPVESYTYPEGYTNYIILNLSIMPEIIEYGGKASGFIYLTDVNGKPVLAEDDVRIQLSHSSDIVSIPDEVVIKANDFYTVFEIETKGIGEA
;
A
#
# COMPACT_ATOMS: atom_id res chain seq x y z
N MET A 1 -20.34 -22.44 -35.63
CA MET A 1 -19.29 -22.38 -34.57
C MET A 1 -18.53 -21.05 -34.67
N ARG A 2 -19.11 -19.91 -34.22
CA ARG A 2 -18.47 -18.58 -34.34
C ARG A 2 -19.12 -17.47 -33.48
N ILE A 3 -19.60 -17.80 -32.28
CA ILE A 3 -20.28 -16.85 -31.37
C ILE A 3 -19.50 -16.62 -30.06
N TRP A 4 -18.71 -17.60 -29.61
CA TRP A 4 -17.97 -17.50 -28.34
C TRP A 4 -16.80 -16.50 -28.32
N LYS A 5 -16.29 -16.12 -29.51
CA LYS A 5 -15.15 -15.20 -29.66
C LYS A 5 -15.60 -13.75 -29.44
N CYS A 6 -16.82 -13.42 -29.84
CA CYS A 6 -17.40 -12.11 -29.57
C CYS A 6 -17.75 -11.93 -28.09
N MET A 7 -18.12 -13.00 -27.39
CA MET A 7 -18.46 -12.93 -25.96
C MET A 7 -17.23 -12.65 -25.08
N LEU A 8 -16.07 -13.22 -25.44
CA LEU A 8 -14.78 -12.95 -24.77
C LEU A 8 -14.28 -11.52 -25.00
N ILE A 9 -14.50 -10.97 -26.21
CA ILE A 9 -14.11 -9.59 -26.54
C ILE A 9 -14.99 -8.58 -25.79
N CYS A 10 -16.30 -8.83 -25.68
CA CYS A 10 -17.20 -7.97 -24.91
C CYS A 10 -16.89 -8.00 -23.40
N SER A 11 -16.50 -9.16 -22.86
CA SER A 11 -16.09 -9.27 -21.45
C SER A 11 -14.80 -8.51 -21.14
N LEU A 12 -13.84 -8.48 -22.07
CA LEU A 12 -12.58 -7.75 -21.90
C LEU A 12 -12.77 -6.23 -22.02
N LEU A 13 -13.70 -5.79 -22.87
CA LEU A 13 -14.08 -4.39 -22.97
C LEU A 13 -14.80 -3.86 -21.72
N TYR A 14 -15.56 -4.72 -21.02
CA TYR A 14 -16.32 -4.26 -19.85
C TYR A 14 -15.44 -3.97 -18.63
N LEU A 15 -14.29 -4.64 -18.53
CA LEU A 15 -13.28 -4.36 -17.49
C LEU A 15 -12.55 -3.02 -17.69
N LEU A 16 -12.50 -2.51 -18.92
CA LEU A 16 -11.86 -1.23 -19.25
C LEU A 16 -12.74 0.00 -18.97
N THR A 17 -14.03 -0.20 -18.67
CA THR A 17 -14.98 0.90 -18.41
C THR A 17 -15.33 1.07 -16.95
N LEU A 18 -14.66 0.37 -16.02
CA LEU A 18 -14.86 0.68 -14.60
C LEU A 18 -14.41 2.13 -14.38
N PRO A 19 -15.32 3.04 -14.00
CA PRO A 19 -14.90 4.38 -13.65
C PRO A 19 -13.93 4.23 -12.47
N VAL A 20 -12.68 4.63 -12.67
CA VAL A 20 -11.80 4.89 -11.54
C VAL A 20 -12.49 5.97 -10.74
N GLU A 21 -12.97 5.63 -9.56
CA GLU A 21 -13.57 6.57 -8.63
C GLU A 21 -12.45 7.53 -8.18
N SER A 22 -12.25 8.61 -8.93
CA SER A 22 -11.31 9.66 -8.56
C SER A 22 -11.99 10.56 -7.54
N TYR A 23 -11.53 10.49 -6.30
CA TYR A 23 -11.93 11.46 -5.28
C TYR A 23 -11.28 12.81 -5.61
N THR A 24 -12.05 13.75 -6.14
CA THR A 24 -11.59 15.13 -6.37
C THR A 24 -11.60 15.87 -5.05
N TYR A 25 -10.41 16.14 -4.51
CA TYR A 25 -10.26 17.06 -3.38
C TYR A 25 -10.75 18.45 -3.79
N PRO A 26 -11.54 19.15 -2.95
CA PRO A 26 -12.01 20.49 -3.28
C PRO A 26 -10.83 21.42 -3.57
N GLU A 27 -10.85 22.01 -4.77
CA GLU A 27 -9.89 23.02 -5.26
C GLU A 27 -9.74 24.13 -4.21
N GLY A 28 -8.60 24.14 -3.51
CA GLY A 28 -8.32 25.07 -2.41
C GLY A 28 -7.22 24.59 -1.45
N TYR A 29 -6.94 23.28 -1.43
CA TYR A 29 -5.88 22.68 -0.61
C TYR A 29 -5.12 21.61 -1.42
N THR A 30 -4.30 22.01 -2.37
CA THR A 30 -3.61 21.10 -3.30
C THR A 30 -2.28 20.56 -2.76
N ASN A 31 -1.88 20.94 -1.54
CA ASN A 31 -0.59 20.59 -0.94
C ASN A 31 -0.71 19.59 0.22
N TYR A 32 -1.66 18.66 0.16
CA TYR A 32 -1.69 17.58 1.14
C TYR A 32 -0.65 16.51 0.79
N ILE A 33 0.13 16.13 1.81
CA ILE A 33 0.98 14.96 1.77
C ILE A 33 0.17 13.80 2.36
N ILE A 34 0.12 12.70 1.63
CA ILE A 34 -0.55 11.46 1.98
C ILE A 34 0.52 10.44 2.40
N LEU A 35 0.35 9.85 3.58
CA LEU A 35 1.13 8.72 4.06
C LEU A 35 0.46 7.43 3.63
N ASN A 36 1.14 6.63 2.81
CA ASN A 36 0.63 5.36 2.31
C ASN A 36 1.37 4.19 2.98
N LEU A 37 0.66 3.07 3.16
CA LEU A 37 1.22 1.79 3.62
C LEU A 37 0.85 0.71 2.60
N SER A 38 1.85 -0.06 2.16
CA SER A 38 1.68 -1.24 1.32
C SER A 38 2.44 -2.42 1.89
N ILE A 39 1.90 -3.64 1.73
CA ILE A 39 2.50 -4.87 2.24
C ILE A 39 2.63 -5.86 1.09
N MET A 40 3.80 -6.48 0.94
CA MET A 40 4.06 -7.47 -0.11
C MET A 40 4.69 -8.76 0.43
N PRO A 41 4.09 -9.94 0.19
CA PRO A 41 2.76 -10.12 -0.44
C PRO A 41 1.62 -9.61 0.46
N GLU A 42 0.46 -9.29 -0.14
CA GLU A 42 -0.73 -8.80 0.60
C GLU A 42 -1.29 -9.89 1.54
N ILE A 43 -1.16 -11.16 1.16
CA ILE A 43 -1.56 -12.32 1.96
C ILE A 43 -0.30 -13.09 2.33
N ILE A 44 -0.11 -13.28 3.63
CA ILE A 44 1.05 -13.95 4.21
C ILE A 44 0.54 -15.16 4.99
N GLU A 45 1.07 -16.33 4.70
CA GLU A 45 0.76 -17.54 5.47
C GLU A 45 1.36 -17.48 6.88
N TYR A 46 0.93 -18.35 7.79
CA TYR A 46 1.53 -18.48 9.12
C TYR A 46 3.03 -18.83 9.04
N GLY A 47 3.85 -18.22 9.90
CA GLY A 47 5.31 -18.36 9.84
C GLY A 47 5.96 -17.76 8.58
N GLY A 48 5.20 -16.97 7.81
CA GLY A 48 5.62 -16.35 6.57
C GLY A 48 6.33 -15.02 6.78
N LYS A 49 6.94 -14.52 5.70
CA LYS A 49 7.65 -13.25 5.67
C LYS A 49 7.09 -12.33 4.60
N ALA A 50 7.13 -11.03 4.86
CA ALA A 50 6.76 -9.99 3.92
C ALA A 50 7.59 -8.72 4.15
N SER A 51 7.39 -7.75 3.26
CA SER A 51 7.93 -6.40 3.39
C SER A 51 6.80 -5.39 3.44
N GLY A 52 6.85 -4.50 4.43
CA GLY A 52 6.01 -3.32 4.51
C GLY A 52 6.73 -2.11 3.91
N PHE A 53 6.01 -1.32 3.12
CA PHE A 53 6.50 -0.09 2.49
C PHE A 53 5.64 1.06 3.01
N ILE A 54 6.28 2.09 3.53
CA ILE A 54 5.62 3.35 3.88
C ILE A 54 6.19 4.44 3.00
N TYR A 55 5.33 5.22 2.36
CA TYR A 55 5.77 6.24 1.40
C TYR A 55 4.83 7.45 1.36
N LEU A 56 5.41 8.60 1.00
CA LEU A 56 4.73 9.88 0.92
C LEU A 56 4.36 10.21 -0.54
N THR A 57 3.12 10.61 -0.76
CA THR A 57 2.65 11.12 -2.05
C THR A 57 1.88 12.42 -1.91
N ASP A 58 1.76 13.19 -2.99
CA ASP A 58 0.76 14.25 -3.08
C ASP A 58 -0.64 13.65 -3.38
N VAL A 59 -1.64 14.53 -3.49
CA VAL A 59 -3.02 14.17 -3.85
C VAL A 59 -3.16 13.55 -5.25
N ASN A 60 -2.16 13.69 -6.11
CA ASN A 60 -2.12 13.11 -7.45
C ASN A 60 -1.34 11.78 -7.48
N GLY A 61 -0.88 11.28 -6.33
CA GLY A 61 -0.10 10.06 -6.21
C GLY A 61 1.38 10.22 -6.60
N LYS A 62 1.88 11.45 -6.77
CA LYS A 62 3.30 11.68 -7.05
C LYS A 62 4.12 11.61 -5.77
N PRO A 63 5.29 10.94 -5.75
CA PRO A 63 6.15 10.90 -4.57
C PRO A 63 6.56 12.29 -4.08
N VAL A 64 6.58 12.47 -2.76
CA VAL A 64 7.00 13.70 -2.09
C VAL A 64 8.17 13.40 -1.15
N LEU A 65 9.26 14.14 -1.30
CA LEU A 65 10.41 14.02 -0.38
C LEU A 65 10.04 14.61 0.99
N ALA A 66 10.44 13.92 2.04
CA ALA A 66 10.32 14.41 3.40
C ALA A 66 11.30 15.58 3.62
N GLU A 67 10.81 16.71 4.13
CA GLU A 67 11.67 17.87 4.45
C GLU A 67 12.61 17.55 5.63
N ASP A 68 12.12 16.75 6.60
CA ASP A 68 12.82 16.28 7.78
C ASP A 68 12.52 14.79 8.02
N ASP A 69 13.21 14.15 8.98
CA ASP A 69 12.92 12.77 9.39
C ASP A 69 11.45 12.63 9.86
N VAL A 70 10.68 11.79 9.17
CA VAL A 70 9.29 11.45 9.53
C VAL A 70 9.31 10.14 10.31
N ARG A 71 9.07 10.21 11.63
CA ARG A 71 8.93 9.04 12.50
C ARG A 71 7.49 8.55 12.49
N ILE A 72 7.29 7.28 12.16
CA ILE A 72 5.97 6.63 12.11
C ILE A 72 5.95 5.52 13.16
N GLN A 73 4.98 5.61 14.07
CA GLN A 73 4.73 4.56 15.05
C GLN A 73 3.77 3.52 14.45
N LEU A 74 4.14 2.25 14.56
CA LEU A 74 3.38 1.11 14.05
C LEU A 74 2.76 0.34 15.22
N SER A 75 1.43 0.29 15.25
CA SER A 75 0.70 -0.55 16.20
C SER A 75 0.33 -1.86 15.54
N HIS A 76 0.57 -2.97 16.25
CA HIS A 76 0.31 -4.31 15.75
C HIS A 76 -0.11 -5.24 16.89
N SER A 77 -0.69 -6.39 16.54
CA SER A 77 -0.94 -7.47 17.49
C SER A 77 0.29 -8.38 17.54
N SER A 78 1.02 -8.35 18.66
CA SER A 78 2.25 -9.13 18.88
C SER A 78 2.07 -10.64 18.71
N ASP A 79 0.85 -11.13 18.95
CA ASP A 79 0.49 -12.55 18.89
C ASP A 79 0.29 -13.03 17.44
N ILE A 80 0.22 -12.10 16.48
CA ILE A 80 -0.03 -12.40 15.06
C ILE A 80 1.20 -12.11 14.21
N VAL A 81 1.87 -10.98 14.48
CA VAL A 81 2.94 -10.48 13.62
C VAL A 81 4.04 -9.81 14.44
N SER A 82 5.27 -9.93 13.97
CA SER A 82 6.45 -9.23 14.47
C SER A 82 6.86 -8.17 13.44
N ILE A 83 6.78 -6.90 13.83
CA ILE A 83 7.22 -5.73 13.06
C ILE A 83 7.92 -4.75 14.02
N PRO A 84 8.75 -3.81 13.54
CA PRO A 84 9.28 -2.75 14.38
C PRO A 84 8.16 -1.83 14.91
N ASP A 85 8.34 -1.32 16.13
CA ASP A 85 7.41 -0.34 16.74
C ASP A 85 7.49 1.03 16.06
N GLU A 86 8.66 1.40 15.53
CA GLU A 86 8.90 2.65 14.83
C GLU A 86 9.65 2.41 13.52
N VAL A 87 9.25 3.13 12.48
CA VAL A 87 10.00 3.26 11.23
C VAL A 87 10.19 4.73 10.87
N VAL A 88 11.25 5.04 10.15
CA VAL A 88 11.61 6.43 9.80
C VAL A 88 11.76 6.55 8.30
N ILE A 89 11.03 7.50 7.70
CA ILE A 89 11.37 8.04 6.38
C ILE A 89 12.37 9.16 6.63
N LYS A 90 13.58 9.02 6.08
CA LYS A 90 14.64 10.00 6.29
C LYS A 90 14.38 11.29 5.54
N ALA A 91 14.92 12.39 6.06
CA ALA A 91 14.94 13.65 5.33
C ALA A 91 15.51 13.42 3.92
N ASN A 92 14.89 14.04 2.92
CA ASN A 92 15.22 13.90 1.50
C ASN A 92 14.99 12.49 0.90
N ASP A 93 14.29 11.60 1.60
CA ASP A 93 13.68 10.38 1.05
C ASP A 93 12.15 10.51 0.99
N PHE A 94 11.48 9.67 0.21
CA PHE A 94 10.02 9.63 0.12
C PHE A 94 9.42 8.32 0.64
N TYR A 95 10.24 7.35 1.04
CA TYR A 95 9.78 6.05 1.49
C TYR A 95 10.73 5.39 2.49
N THR A 96 10.23 4.37 3.18
CA THR A 96 11.01 3.45 4.02
C THR A 96 10.41 2.06 3.92
N VAL A 97 11.21 1.04 4.26
CA VAL A 97 10.82 -0.37 4.18
C VAL A 97 11.10 -1.04 5.52
N PHE A 98 10.21 -1.94 5.94
CA PHE A 98 10.39 -2.76 7.13
C PHE A 98 10.01 -4.22 6.87
N GLU A 99 10.61 -5.11 7.65
CA GLU A 99 10.33 -6.54 7.57
C GLU A 99 9.10 -6.90 8.41
N ILE A 100 8.35 -7.87 7.92
CA ILE A 100 7.15 -8.40 8.57
C ILE A 100 7.30 -9.91 8.67
N GLU A 101 7.14 -10.46 9.87
CA GLU A 101 7.11 -11.91 10.09
C GLU A 101 5.81 -12.30 10.81
N THR A 102 5.05 -13.23 10.26
CA THR A 102 3.84 -13.75 10.92
C THR A 102 4.23 -14.88 11.88
N LYS A 103 3.51 -14.99 13.00
CA LYS A 103 3.73 -16.07 13.97
C LYS A 103 3.35 -17.43 13.39
N GLY A 104 4.08 -18.47 13.79
CA GLY A 104 3.77 -19.85 13.43
C GLY A 104 2.55 -20.38 14.19
N ILE A 105 1.95 -21.47 13.70
CA ILE A 105 0.86 -22.14 14.40
C ILE A 105 1.40 -22.74 15.70
N GLY A 106 0.85 -22.31 16.85
CA GLY A 106 1.21 -22.83 18.18
C GLY A 106 2.34 -22.06 18.89
N GLU A 107 2.82 -20.97 18.31
CA GLU A 107 3.70 -20.02 18.98
C GLU A 107 2.84 -18.93 19.64
N ALA A 108 2.50 -19.12 20.91
CA ALA A 108 1.86 -18.12 21.78
C ALA A 108 2.80 -17.78 22.93
#